data_AF-A0A967KQU0-F1
#
_entry.id   AF-A0A967KQU0-F1
#
_cell.length_a   1.000
_cell.length_b   1.000
_cell.length_c   1.000
_cell.angle_alpha   90.00
_cell.angle_beta   90.00
_cell.angle_gamma   90.00
#
_symmetry.space_group_name_H-M   'P 1'
#
loop_
_entity.id
_entity.type
_entity.pdbx_description
1 polymer ?
#
loop_
_entity_poly.entity_id
_entity_poly.type
_entity_poly.pdbx_seq_one_letter_code
_entity_poly.pdbx_strand_id
1 'polypeptide(L)'
;MTAIFETNGQSGFISAFELKSNDLELTRLAQPTTPFDKVGRKFAILGYESGVFEAWAYPLKLFRNFGFKFYLGSSTTPINAADVVHRISVTPEATVITYTYQSFTVRSIYVTPIEEPGA
;
A
#
# COMPACT_ATOMS: atom_id res chain seq x y z
N MET A 1 1.80 -9.67 27.92
CA MET A 1 1.65 -10.91 27.12
C MET A 1 2.18 -10.57 25.74
N THR A 2 3.46 -10.82 25.51
CA THR A 2 4.19 -10.39 24.30
C THR A 2 4.25 -11.57 23.35
N ALA A 3 3.62 -11.46 22.17
CA ALA A 3 3.77 -12.45 21.12
C ALA A 3 5.02 -12.08 20.30
N ILE A 4 6.03 -12.92 20.40
CA ILE A 4 7.21 -12.95 19.53
C ILE A 4 6.81 -13.69 18.25
N PHE A 5 6.83 -13.01 17.10
CA PHE A 5 6.67 -13.66 15.80
C PHE A 5 8.05 -14.14 15.34
N GLU A 6 8.32 -15.44 15.42
CA GLU A 6 9.49 -16.05 14.79
C GLU A 6 9.32 -16.07 13.26
N THR A 7 10.17 -15.34 12.54
CA THR A 7 10.23 -15.41 11.08
C THR A 7 11.25 -16.45 10.66
N ASN A 8 10.79 -17.68 10.39
CA ASN A 8 11.54 -18.60 9.54
C ASN A 8 11.56 -18.00 8.13
N GLY A 9 12.61 -17.25 7.82
CA GLY A 9 12.83 -16.67 6.50
C GLY A 9 12.94 -17.79 5.47
N GLN A 10 11.91 -17.92 4.63
CA GLN A 10 12.03 -18.76 3.43
C GLN A 10 13.17 -18.20 2.58
N SER A 11 14.14 -19.07 2.26
CA SER A 11 15.28 -18.76 1.38
C SER A 11 14.79 -18.04 0.11
N GLY A 12 15.20 -16.78 -0.08
CA GLY A 12 14.84 -15.94 -1.24
C GLY A 12 13.87 -14.78 -0.95
N PHE A 13 13.31 -14.65 0.25
CA PHE A 13 12.46 -13.52 0.62
C PHE A 13 13.19 -12.47 1.47
N ILE A 14 12.77 -11.22 1.37
CA ILE A 14 13.24 -10.14 2.25
C ILE A 14 12.74 -10.41 3.67
N SER A 15 13.62 -10.30 4.66
CA SER A 15 13.24 -10.45 6.06
C SER A 15 12.20 -9.40 6.45
N ALA A 16 11.18 -9.81 7.21
CA ALA A 16 10.21 -8.86 7.72
C ALA A 16 10.93 -7.80 8.57
N PHE A 17 10.49 -6.55 8.41
CA PHE A 17 11.00 -5.43 9.20
C PHE A 17 9.82 -4.67 9.80
N GLU A 18 10.03 -4.09 10.97
CA GLU A 18 9.00 -3.31 11.65
C GLU A 18 8.85 -1.93 11.01
N LEU A 19 7.61 -1.55 10.73
CA LEU A 19 7.26 -0.17 10.40
C LEU A 19 7.09 0.60 11.71
N LYS A 20 8.08 1.43 12.05
CA LYS A 20 8.04 2.27 13.24
C LYS A 20 6.83 3.22 13.16
N SER A 21 6.07 3.34 14.25
CA SER A 21 5.03 4.36 14.33
C SER A 21 5.66 5.74 14.37
N ASN A 22 5.04 6.69 13.68
CA ASN A 22 5.44 8.09 13.68
C ASN A 22 4.28 8.92 14.25
N ASP A 23 4.59 9.83 15.17
CA ASP A 23 3.61 10.75 15.76
C ASP A 23 3.09 11.79 14.74
N LEU A 24 3.80 11.96 13.62
CA LEU A 24 3.40 12.78 12.47
C LEU A 24 2.55 11.98 11.49
N GLU A 25 1.39 11.51 11.94
CA GLU A 25 0.40 10.83 11.10
C GLU A 25 -0.80 11.75 10.79
N LEU A 26 -1.09 11.90 9.50
CA LEU A 26 -2.35 12.50 9.04
C LEU A 26 -3.28 11.38 8.59
N THR A 27 -4.48 11.32 9.17
CA THR A 27 -5.43 10.24 8.87
C THR A 27 -6.84 10.78 8.66
N ARG A 28 -7.53 10.24 7.66
CA ARG A 28 -8.93 10.58 7.35
C ARG A 28 -9.64 9.46 6.60
N LEU A 29 -10.94 9.63 6.40
CA LEU A 29 -11.69 8.81 5.44
C LEU A 29 -11.11 9.02 4.04
N ALA A 30 -10.97 7.93 3.30
CA ALA A 30 -10.50 7.97 1.92
C ALA A 30 -11.57 8.59 1.01
N GLN A 31 -11.13 9.34 0.01
CA GLN A 31 -11.94 9.96 -1.02
C GLN A 31 -11.47 9.40 -2.37
N PRO A 32 -12.17 8.40 -2.95
CA PRO A 32 -11.63 7.57 -4.04
C PRO A 32 -11.05 8.31 -5.26
N THR A 33 -11.54 9.51 -5.55
CA THR A 33 -11.13 10.35 -6.69
C THR A 33 -10.02 11.35 -6.34
N THR A 34 -9.62 11.45 -5.07
CA THR A 34 -8.54 12.33 -4.64
C THR A 34 -7.21 11.70 -5.00
N PRO A 35 -6.26 12.45 -5.59
CA PRO A 35 -4.93 11.92 -5.88
C PRO A 35 -4.11 11.75 -4.60
N PHE A 36 -3.20 10.77 -4.61
CA PHE A 36 -2.13 10.66 -3.63
C PHE A 36 -0.82 10.31 -4.33
N ASP A 37 0.29 10.59 -3.67
CA ASP A 37 1.61 10.25 -4.13
C ASP A 37 2.49 9.72 -3.00
N LYS A 38 3.51 8.97 -3.39
CA LYS A 38 4.67 8.67 -2.58
C LYS A 38 5.88 8.68 -3.49
N VAL A 39 6.81 9.59 -3.26
CA VAL A 39 7.88 9.89 -4.22
C VAL A 39 9.25 9.91 -3.56
N GLY A 40 10.22 9.37 -4.28
CA GLY A 40 11.64 9.55 -4.10
C GLY A 40 12.27 10.30 -5.28
N ARG A 41 13.60 10.38 -5.30
CA ARG A 41 14.34 11.09 -6.35
C ARG A 41 14.36 10.35 -7.68
N LYS A 42 14.29 9.02 -7.66
CA LYS A 42 14.34 8.17 -8.86
C LYS A 42 13.18 7.19 -8.99
N PHE A 43 12.33 7.11 -7.98
CA PHE A 43 11.17 6.23 -7.95
C PHE A 43 9.92 6.99 -7.47
N ALA A 44 8.78 6.77 -8.12
CA ALA A 44 7.54 7.46 -7.76
C ALA A 44 6.33 6.52 -7.88
N ILE A 45 5.46 6.61 -6.89
CA ILE A 45 4.12 6.03 -6.89
C ILE A 45 3.14 7.21 -6.96
N LEU A 46 2.30 7.21 -7.99
CA LEU A 46 1.33 8.25 -8.26
C LEU A 46 -0.03 7.60 -8.46
N GLY A 47 -1.06 8.00 -7.74
CA GLY A 47 -2.33 7.31 -7.79
C GLY A 47 -3.50 8.11 -7.23
N TYR A 48 -4.57 7.39 -6.95
CA TYR A 48 -5.78 7.90 -6.33
C TYR A 48 -6.08 7.12 -5.05
N GLU A 49 -6.75 7.75 -4.09
CA GLU A 49 -7.07 7.12 -2.82
C GLU A 49 -7.99 5.89 -2.98
N SER A 50 -8.59 5.67 -4.15
CA SER A 50 -9.23 4.41 -4.53
C SER A 50 -8.29 3.19 -4.48
N GLY A 51 -6.98 3.40 -4.40
CA GLY A 51 -5.97 2.34 -4.44
C GLY A 51 -5.40 2.06 -5.83
N VAL A 52 -5.90 2.76 -6.85
CA VAL A 52 -5.36 2.67 -8.21
C VAL A 52 -4.13 3.56 -8.33
N PHE A 53 -3.03 3.03 -8.84
CA PHE A 53 -1.78 3.77 -8.97
C PHE A 53 -0.95 3.37 -10.18
N GLU A 54 0.05 4.21 -10.43
CA GLU A 54 1.15 4.00 -11.35
C GLU A 54 2.46 4.01 -10.56
N ALA A 55 3.44 3.22 -11.02
CA ALA A 55 4.77 3.20 -10.45
C ALA A 55 5.80 3.47 -11.53
N TRP A 56 6.76 4.33 -11.22
CA TRP A 56 7.78 4.82 -12.14
C TRP A 56 9.16 4.66 -11.51
N ALA A 57 10.05 3.98 -12.24
CA ALA A 57 11.48 3.93 -12.00
C ALA A 57 12.15 4.69 -13.14
N TYR A 58 12.32 6.00 -13.00
CA TYR A 58 12.58 6.87 -14.15
C TYR A 58 13.76 6.38 -15.01
N PRO A 59 13.62 6.28 -16.35
CA PRO A 59 12.47 6.70 -17.17
C PRO A 59 11.40 5.61 -17.41
N LEU A 60 11.53 4.44 -16.77
CA LEU A 60 10.64 3.30 -16.97
C LEU A 60 9.34 3.42 -16.17
N LYS A 61 8.21 3.21 -16.84
CA LYS A 61 6.90 3.02 -16.21
C LYS A 61 6.69 1.53 -15.91
N LEU A 62 6.73 1.16 -14.63
CA LEU A 62 6.56 -0.23 -14.21
C LEU A 62 5.09 -0.65 -14.22
N PHE A 63 4.22 0.22 -13.69
CA PHE A 63 2.79 -0.05 -13.56
C PHE A 63 1.94 1.07 -14.16
N ARG A 64 0.82 0.68 -14.75
CA ARG A 64 -0.20 1.57 -15.30
C ARG A 64 -1.57 1.11 -14.83
N ASN A 65 -2.32 2.00 -14.19
CA ASN A 65 -3.68 1.70 -13.71
C ASN A 65 -3.74 0.40 -12.87
N PHE A 66 -2.71 0.18 -12.04
CA PHE A 66 -2.64 -1.01 -11.19
C PHE A 66 -3.57 -0.83 -10.00
N GLY A 67 -4.35 -1.86 -9.68
CA GLY A 67 -5.29 -1.83 -8.56
C GLY A 67 -5.58 -3.23 -8.04
N PHE A 68 -6.13 -3.28 -6.83
CA PHE A 68 -6.42 -4.54 -6.15
C PHE A 68 -7.85 -5.03 -6.40
N LYS A 69 -7.99 -6.34 -6.44
CA LYS A 69 -9.26 -7.06 -6.38
C LYS A 69 -9.12 -8.19 -5.37
N PHE A 70 -10.12 -8.37 -4.53
CA PHE A 70 -10.09 -9.36 -3.46
C PHE A 70 -11.08 -10.49 -3.76
N TYR A 71 -10.61 -11.73 -3.59
CA TYR A 71 -11.43 -12.93 -3.65
C TYR A 71 -11.65 -13.46 -2.24
N LEU A 72 -12.89 -13.82 -1.91
CA LEU A 72 -13.24 -14.35 -0.61
C LEU A 72 -13.53 -15.85 -0.71
N GLY A 73 -12.72 -16.68 -0.05
CA GLY A 73 -12.90 -18.12 -0.02
C GLY A 73 -12.99 -18.72 -1.43
N SER A 74 -14.09 -19.41 -1.73
CA SER A 74 -14.37 -20.01 -3.03
C SER A 74 -15.18 -19.11 -3.99
N SER A 75 -15.41 -17.84 -3.64
CA SER A 75 -16.11 -16.89 -4.52
C SER A 75 -15.34 -16.70 -5.84
N THR A 76 -16.06 -16.73 -6.94
CA THR A 76 -15.52 -16.40 -8.28
C THR A 76 -15.73 -14.93 -8.66
N THR A 77 -16.52 -14.20 -7.88
CA THR A 77 -16.75 -12.76 -8.09
C THR A 77 -15.77 -11.96 -7.23
N PRO A 78 -14.88 -11.17 -7.84
CA PRO A 78 -13.97 -10.32 -7.10
C PRO A 78 -14.69 -9.09 -6.54
N ILE A 79 -14.24 -8.65 -5.37
CA ILE A 79 -14.58 -7.34 -4.79
C ILE A 79 -13.52 -6.36 -5.28
N ASN A 80 -13.92 -5.27 -5.96
CA ASN A 80 -12.94 -4.25 -6.33
C ASN A 80 -12.51 -3.47 -5.09
N ALA A 81 -11.21 -3.25 -4.92
CA ALA A 81 -10.68 -2.54 -3.76
C ALA A 81 -11.22 -1.11 -3.65
N ALA A 82 -11.43 -0.44 -4.78
CA ALA A 82 -11.98 0.91 -4.85
C ALA A 82 -13.39 1.02 -4.23
N ASP A 83 -14.17 -0.07 -4.24
CA ASP A 83 -15.54 -0.10 -3.70
C ASP A 83 -15.55 -0.29 -2.17
N VAL A 84 -14.42 -0.69 -1.59
CA VAL A 84 -14.27 -1.02 -0.16
C VAL A 84 -13.14 -0.21 0.49
N VAL A 85 -12.71 0.88 -0.13
CA VAL A 85 -11.75 1.79 0.48
C VAL A 85 -12.39 2.52 1.65
N HIS A 86 -11.68 2.56 2.79
CA HIS A 86 -12.22 3.13 4.01
C HIS A 86 -11.42 4.34 4.49
N ARG A 87 -10.09 4.20 4.59
CA ARG A 87 -9.23 5.22 5.20
C ARG A 87 -7.91 5.37 4.46
N ILE A 88 -7.37 6.58 4.53
CA ILE A 88 -5.99 6.88 4.17
C ILE A 88 -5.28 7.45 5.40
N SER A 89 -4.07 6.96 5.62
CA SER A 89 -3.14 7.40 6.66
C SER A 89 -1.80 7.71 6.01
N VAL A 90 -1.24 8.88 6.28
CA VAL A 90 -0.01 9.35 5.65
C VAL A 90 0.98 9.73 6.73
N THR A 91 2.20 9.21 6.59
CA THR A 91 3.39 9.65 7.34
C THR A 91 4.49 10.05 6.34
N PRO A 92 5.55 10.74 6.79
CA PRO A 92 6.71 11.04 5.95
C PRO A 92 7.35 9.79 5.34
N GLU A 93 7.24 8.62 5.97
CA GLU A 93 7.86 7.36 5.52
C GLU A 93 6.93 6.53 4.61
N ALA A 94 5.62 6.55 4.85
CA ALA A 94 4.67 5.69 4.14
C ALA A 94 3.30 6.35 3.94
N THR A 95 2.63 5.95 2.86
CA THR A 95 1.19 6.18 2.69
C THR A 95 0.48 4.84 2.83
N VAL A 96 -0.58 4.78 3.63
CA VAL A 96 -1.34 3.57 3.90
C VAL A 96 -2.80 3.77 3.48
N ILE A 97 -3.27 2.92 2.57
CA ILE A 97 -4.68 2.84 2.21
C ILE A 97 -5.26 1.59 2.86
N THR A 98 -6.32 1.78 3.64
CA THR A 98 -7.03 0.70 4.33
C THR A 98 -8.33 0.40 3.62
N TYR A 99 -8.47 -0.85 3.18
CA TYR A 99 -9.68 -1.41 2.61
C TYR A 99 -10.39 -2.24 3.68
N THR A 100 -11.67 -2.02 3.88
CA THR A 100 -12.46 -2.69 4.90
C THR A 100 -13.70 -3.29 4.27
N TYR A 101 -13.85 -4.60 4.43
CA TYR A 101 -15.03 -5.34 4.07
C TYR A 101 -15.58 -6.08 5.29
N GLN A 102 -16.80 -6.60 5.22
CA GLN A 102 -17.47 -7.28 6.33
C GLN A 102 -16.66 -8.43 6.97
N SER A 103 -15.78 -9.07 6.21
CA SER A 103 -15.02 -10.25 6.63
C SER A 103 -13.51 -10.06 6.67
N PHE A 104 -12.98 -8.93 6.18
CA PHE A 104 -11.54 -8.70 6.14
C PHE A 104 -11.17 -7.22 6.19
N THR A 105 -9.93 -6.95 6.57
CA THR A 105 -9.30 -5.64 6.41
C THR A 105 -7.93 -5.83 5.77
N VAL A 106 -7.64 -5.04 4.72
CA VAL A 106 -6.35 -5.04 4.02
C VAL A 106 -5.75 -3.66 4.14
N ARG A 107 -4.47 -3.61 4.51
CA ARG A 107 -3.66 -2.38 4.50
C ARG A 107 -2.65 -2.47 3.37
N SER A 108 -2.79 -1.62 2.37
CA SER A 108 -1.75 -1.43 1.37
C SER A 108 -0.82 -0.33 1.84
N ILE A 109 0.48 -0.63 1.92
CA ILE A 109 1.51 0.25 2.45
C ILE A 109 2.42 0.63 1.30
N TYR A 110 2.39 1.89 0.92
CA TYR A 110 3.16 2.47 -0.16
C TYR A 110 4.40 3.15 0.41
N VAL A 111 5.57 2.68 -0.02
CA VAL A 111 6.88 3.22 0.34
C VAL A 111 7.69 3.44 -0.93
N THR A 112 8.55 4.44 -0.90
CA THR A 112 9.50 4.70 -2.00
C THR A 112 10.88 4.96 -1.44
N PRO A 113 11.94 4.41 -2.06
CA PRO A 113 13.31 4.76 -1.73
C PRO A 113 13.57 6.24 -2.00
N ILE A 114 14.51 6.85 -1.27
CA ILE A 114 14.85 8.26 -1.50
C ILE A 114 15.74 8.40 -2.74
N GLU A 115 16.72 7.52 -2.95
CA GLU A 115 17.77 7.70 -3.98
C GLU A 115 17.78 6.60 -5.05
N GLU A 116 17.18 5.46 -4.76
CA GLU A 116 17.22 4.27 -5.60
C GLU A 116 16.06 4.30 -6.62
N PRO A 117 16.27 3.76 -7.84
CA PRO A 117 15.21 3.66 -8.85
C PRO A 117 14.27 2.47 -8.61
N GLY A 118 14.17 1.95 -7.38
CA GLY A 118 13.32 0.79 -7.05
C GLY A 118 13.29 0.50 -5.56
N ALA A 119 12.12 0.08 -5.06
CA ALA A 119 11.86 -0.27 -3.67
C ALA A 119 12.18 -1.74 -3.37
#